data_AF-A0A5Q4GXG7-F1
#
_entry.id   AF-A0A5Q4GXG7-F1
#
_cell.length_a   1.000
_cell.length_b   1.000
_cell.length_c   1.000
_cell.angle_alpha   90.00
_cell.angle_beta   90.00
_cell.angle_gamma   90.00
#
_symmetry.space_group_name_H-M   'P 1'
#
loop_
_entity.id
_entity.type
_entity.pdbx_description
1 polymer ?
#
loop_
_entity_poly.entity_id
_entity_poly.type
_entity_poly.pdbx_seq_one_letter_code
_entity_poly.pdbx_strand_id
1 'polypeptide(L)'
;MNLTLDLTEPELLELRQRTNATDTAGAVARAAREFLQTCRLRELTSMGGQLDYDENAYRELDAAELEQPPSPPGGQEGSEDRNRPIGRHPV
;
A
#
# COMPACT_ATOMS: atom_id res chain seq x y z
N MET A 1 -14.03 21.30 -7.17
CA MET A 1 -13.37 22.41 -6.45
C MET A 1 -12.41 23.05 -7.44
N ASN A 2 -12.57 24.34 -7.76
CA ASN A 2 -11.71 25.04 -8.71
C ASN A 2 -10.92 26.10 -7.95
N LEU A 3 -9.60 26.09 -8.09
CA LEU A 3 -8.67 27.00 -7.40
C LEU A 3 -7.81 27.67 -8.47
N THR A 4 -7.77 29.00 -8.48
CA THR A 4 -6.93 29.77 -9.40
C THR A 4 -5.59 30.04 -8.72
N LEU A 5 -4.50 29.73 -9.42
CA LEU A 5 -3.13 29.96 -8.98
C LEU A 5 -2.44 30.81 -10.04
N ASP A 6 -1.86 31.94 -9.61
CA ASP A 6 -1.06 32.79 -10.47
C ASP A 6 0.38 32.29 -10.45
N LEU A 7 0.80 31.68 -11.55
CA LEU A 7 2.15 31.18 -11.77
C LEU A 7 2.73 31.86 -13.01
N THR A 8 4.01 32.23 -12.93
CA THR A 8 4.76 32.79 -14.05
C THR A 8 5.10 31.71 -15.07
N GLU A 9 5.31 32.09 -16.33
CA GLU A 9 5.71 31.15 -17.40
C GLU A 9 6.97 30.32 -17.05
N PRO A 10 8.03 30.89 -16.43
CA PRO A 10 9.17 30.11 -15.97
C PRO A 10 8.79 29.04 -14.94
N GLU A 11 7.94 29.36 -13.97
CA GLU A 11 7.47 28.39 -12.95
C GLU A 11 6.66 27.27 -13.61
N LEU A 12 5.81 27.61 -14.59
CA LEU A 12 5.04 26.62 -15.36
C LEU A 12 5.91 25.73 -16.24
N LEU A 13 6.98 26.28 -16.82
CA LEU A 13 7.97 25.53 -17.58
C LEU A 13 8.73 24.55 -16.67
N GLU A 14 9.19 25.03 -15.53
CA GLU A 14 9.91 24.22 -14.55
C GLU A 14 9.04 23.08 -14.01
N LEU A 15 7.78 23.36 -13.67
CA LEU A 15 6.83 22.32 -13.25
C LEU A 15 6.66 21.25 -14.31
N ARG A 16 6.47 21.63 -15.59
CA ARG A 16 6.34 20.66 -16.69
C ARG A 16 7.60 19.81 -16.86
N GLN A 17 8.79 20.41 -16.76
CA GLN A 17 10.06 19.70 -16.87
C GLN A 17 10.26 18.70 -15.72
N ARG A 18 10.03 19.12 -14.48
CA ARG A 18 10.21 18.28 -13.30
C ARG A 18 9.19 17.15 -13.21
N THR A 19 7.96 17.41 -13.63
CA THR A 19 6.85 16.44 -13.56
C THR A 19 6.70 15.59 -14.83
N ASN A 20 7.44 15.92 -15.89
CA ASN A 20 7.32 15.32 -17.21
C ASN A 20 5.86 15.28 -17.72
N ALA A 21 5.13 16.38 -17.50
CA ALA A 21 3.73 16.52 -17.89
C ALA A 21 3.60 17.33 -19.19
N THR A 22 2.65 16.94 -20.04
CA THR A 22 2.41 17.56 -21.34
C THR A 22 1.62 18.86 -21.26
N ASP A 23 0.81 19.04 -20.21
CA ASP A 23 -0.01 20.22 -19.99
C ASP A 23 0.21 20.80 -18.57
N THR A 24 -0.11 22.08 -18.43
CA THR A 24 0.10 22.84 -17.18
C THR A 24 -0.73 22.31 -16.02
N ALA A 25 -2.00 21.98 -16.25
CA ALA A 25 -2.88 21.52 -15.17
C ALA A 25 -2.42 20.16 -14.63
N GLY A 26 -2.01 19.25 -15.53
CA GLY A 26 -1.39 17.98 -15.19
C GLY A 26 -0.08 18.14 -14.43
N ALA A 27 0.77 19.09 -14.83
CA ALA A 27 2.02 19.40 -14.12
C ALA A 27 1.76 19.87 -12.68
N VAL A 28 0.86 20.83 -12.50
CA VAL A 28 0.47 21.35 -11.17
C VAL A 28 -0.14 20.24 -10.31
N ALA A 29 -1.05 19.44 -10.87
CA ALA A 29 -1.68 18.35 -10.15
C ALA A 29 -0.68 17.27 -9.71
N ARG A 30 0.29 16.93 -10.56
CA ARG A 30 1.35 15.95 -10.23
C ARG A 30 2.28 16.49 -9.14
N ALA A 31 2.76 17.72 -9.30
CA ALA A 31 3.62 18.37 -8.30
C ALA A 31 2.94 18.47 -6.92
N ALA A 32 1.66 18.84 -6.88
CA ALA A 32 0.91 18.92 -5.63
C ALA A 32 0.79 17.55 -4.93
N ARG A 33 0.53 16.47 -5.68
CA ARG A 33 0.45 15.11 -5.12
C ARG A 33 1.79 14.66 -4.55
N GLU A 34 2.88 14.89 -5.29
CA GLU A 34 4.23 14.52 -4.86
C GLU A 34 4.67 15.32 -3.62
N PHE A 35 4.31 16.59 -3.54
CA PHE A 35 4.55 17.42 -2.35
C PHE A 35 3.83 16.84 -1.13
N LEU A 36 2.53 16.54 -1.25
CA LEU A 36 1.74 15.96 -0.15
C LEU A 36 2.26 14.58 0.27
N GLN A 37 2.67 13.75 -0.69
CA GLN A 37 3.29 12.46 -0.40
C GLN A 37 4.60 12.63 0.37
N THR A 38 5.41 13.62 -0.01
CA THR A 38 6.66 13.96 0.69
C THR A 38 6.41 14.46 2.10
N CYS A 39 5.42 15.34 2.30
CA CYS A 39 5.01 15.79 3.62
C CYS A 39 4.62 14.62 4.52
N ARG A 40 3.75 13.73 4.02
CA ARG A 40 3.32 12.54 4.76
C ARG A 40 4.50 11.62 5.11
N LEU A 41 5.43 11.42 4.18
CA LEU A 41 6.61 10.62 4.45
C LEU A 41 7.47 11.25 5.56
N ARG A 42 7.67 12.57 5.54
CA ARG A 42 8.41 13.28 6.60
C ARG A 42 7.74 13.17 7.96
N GLU A 43 6.42 13.29 8.01
CA GLU A 43 5.64 13.08 9.24
C GLU A 43 5.84 11.66 9.79
N LEU A 44 5.70 10.65 8.93
CA LEU A 44 5.91 9.24 9.31
C LEU A 44 7.35 9.00 9.78
N THR A 45 8.36 9.53 9.09
CA THR A 45 9.76 9.42 9.50
C THR A 45 10.01 10.09 10.85
N SER A 46 9.41 11.27 11.09
CA SER A 46 9.51 11.96 12.37
C SER A 46 8.89 11.14 13.51
N MET A 47 7.79 10.43 13.25
CA MET A 47 7.17 9.54 14.23
C MET A 47 8.00 8.26 14.45
N GLY A 48 8.60 7.72 13.38
CA GLY A 48 9.47 6.55 13.46
C GLY A 48 10.73 6.78 14.30
N GLY A 49 11.28 8.00 14.29
CA GLY A 49 12.38 8.39 15.19
C GLY A 49 11.98 8.50 16.67
N GLN A 50 10.69 8.39 17.01
CA GLN A 50 10.18 8.33 18.38
C GLN A 50 9.65 6.95 18.78
N LEU A 51 9.74 5.96 17.89
CA LEU A 51 9.46 4.58 18.28
C LEU A 51 10.60 4.12 19.17
N ASP A 52 10.35 4.08 20.48
CA ASP A 52 11.23 3.43 21.44
C ASP A 52 11.05 1.93 21.25
N TYR A 53 11.92 1.34 20.45
CA TYR A 53 11.94 -0.10 20.20
C TYR A 53 12.38 -0.79 21.49
N ASP A 54 11.45 -1.43 22.19
CA ASP A 54 11.79 -2.27 23.34
C ASP A 54 12.50 -3.54 22.84
N GLU A 55 13.83 -3.50 22.92
CA GLU A 55 14.71 -4.56 22.47
C GLU A 55 14.42 -5.91 23.18
N ASN A 56 13.85 -5.88 24.40
CA ASN A 56 13.45 -7.10 25.09
C ASN A 56 12.17 -7.69 24.49
N ALA A 57 11.18 -6.84 24.15
CA ALA A 57 9.94 -7.29 23.52
C ALA A 57 10.17 -7.92 22.13
N TYR A 58 11.12 -7.40 21.35
CA TYR A 58 11.52 -8.00 20.08
C TYR A 58 12.26 -9.33 20.26
N ARG A 59 13.12 -9.43 21.28
CA ARG A 59 13.83 -10.69 21.56
C ARG A 59 12.88 -11.81 22.01
N GLU A 60 11.83 -11.47 22.76
CA GLU A 60 10.78 -12.43 23.13
C GLU A 60 9.96 -12.88 21.91
N LEU A 61 9.68 -11.98 20.96
CA LEU A 61 9.01 -12.31 19.70
C LEU A 61 9.87 -13.22 18.81
N ASP A 62 11.16 -12.91 18.65
CA ASP A 62 12.10 -13.75 17.87
C ASP A 62 12.23 -15.15 18.47
N ALA A 63 12.33 -15.25 19.81
CA ALA A 63 12.37 -16.54 20.51
C ALA A 63 11.09 -17.34 20.29
N ALA A 64 9.92 -16.68 20.36
CA ALA A 64 8.63 -17.33 20.11
C ALA A 64 8.46 -17.80 18.66
N GLU A 65 9.03 -17.09 17.67
CA GLU A 65 9.01 -17.51 16.26
C GLU A 65 9.93 -18.72 16.02
N LEU A 66 11.10 -18.76 16.66
CA LEU A 66 12.02 -19.90 16.61
C LEU A 66 11.49 -21.16 17.32
N GLU A 67 10.65 -20.98 18.35
CA GLU A 67 10.00 -22.05 19.10
C GLU A 67 8.71 -22.56 18.43
N GLN A 68 8.17 -21.86 17.42
CA GLN A 68 7.02 -22.35 16.67
C GLN A 68 7.43 -23.56 15.79
N PRO A 69 6.77 -24.72 15.96
CA PRO A 69 6.96 -25.82 15.02
C PRO A 69 6.50 -25.37 13.63
N PRO A 70 7.14 -25.84 12.54
CA PRO A 70 6.74 -25.46 11.19
C PRO A 70 5.25 -25.77 10.99
N SER A 71 4.49 -24.75 10.58
CA SER A 71 3.08 -24.89 10.22
C SER A 71 2.91 -26.12 9.34
N PRO A 72 1.99 -27.04 9.65
CA PRO A 72 1.79 -28.21 8.81
C PRO A 72 1.41 -27.74 7.38
N PRO A 73 1.98 -28.36 6.33
CA PRO A 73 1.67 -27.97 4.97
C PRO A 73 0.17 -28.19 4.72
N GLY A 74 -0.50 -27.14 4.27
CA GLY A 74 -1.75 -27.16 3.49
C GLY A 74 -2.85 -28.12 3.95
N GLY A 75 -3.97 -27.54 4.38
CA GLY A 75 -5.21 -28.29 4.60
C GLY A 75 -5.52 -29.23 3.44
N GLN A 76 -5.60 -30.53 3.75
CA GLN A 76 -6.38 -31.44 2.93
C GLN A 76 -7.84 -31.08 3.20
N GLU A 77 -8.38 -30.31 2.26
CA GLU A 77 -9.80 -30.13 2.06
C GLU A 77 -10.50 -31.48 2.15
N GLY A 78 -11.49 -31.57 3.02
CA GLY A 78 -12.38 -32.72 3.07
C GLY A 78 -12.98 -32.91 1.69
N SER A 79 -12.71 -34.06 1.10
CA SER A 79 -13.25 -34.51 -0.18
C SER A 79 -14.77 -34.42 -0.14
N GLU A 80 -15.32 -33.37 -0.73
CA GLU A 80 -16.73 -33.28 -1.09
C GLU A 80 -17.08 -34.46 -1.99
N ASP A 81 -17.79 -35.44 -1.43
CA ASP A 81 -18.35 -36.58 -2.14
C ASP A 81 -19.54 -36.11 -3.00
N ARG A 82 -19.24 -35.33 -4.05
CA ARG A 82 -20.19 -34.90 -5.09
C ARG A 82 -20.35 -35.99 -6.13
N ASN A 83 -20.98 -37.10 -5.75
CA ASN A 83 -21.45 -38.06 -6.73
C ASN A 83 -22.80 -38.69 -6.32
N ARG A 84 -23.86 -37.87 -6.34
CA ARG A 84 -25.23 -38.39 -6.46
C ARG A 84 -25.65 -38.36 -7.94
N PRO A 85 -25.94 -39.50 -8.57
CA PRO A 85 -26.45 -39.52 -9.93
C PRO A 85 -27.86 -38.92 -9.97
N ILE A 86 -28.08 -38.02 -10.94
CA ILE A 86 -29.38 -37.40 -11.24
C ILE A 86 -30.33 -38.50 -11.72
N GLY A 87 -31.18 -38.98 -10.81
CA GLY A 87 -32.27 -39.89 -11.10
C GLY A 87 -33.40 -39.17 -11.83
N ARG A 88 -33.66 -39.63 -13.05
CA ARG A 88 -34.70 -39.18 -13.99
C ARG A 88 -36.10 -39.11 -13.35
N HIS A 89 -36.82 -38.03 -13.63
CA HIS A 89 -38.29 -37.99 -13.55
C HIS A 89 -38.90 -39.00 -14.54
N PRO A 90 -39.94 -39.75 -14.15
CA PRO A 90 -40.95 -40.22 -15.07
C PRO A 90 -42.28 -39.47 -14.85
N VAL A 91 -42.78 -38.94 -15.97
CA VAL A 91 -44.18 -38.67 -16.40
C VAL A 91 -45.24 -38.31 -15.36
#